data_AF-A0A952W9X2-F1
#
_entry.id   AF-A0A952W9X2-F1
#
_cell.length_a   1.000
_cell.length_b   1.000
_cell.length_c   1.000
_cell.angle_alpha   90.00
_cell.angle_beta   90.00
_cell.angle_gamma   90.00
#
_symmetry.space_group_name_H-M   'P 1'
#
loop_
_entity.id
_entity.type
_entity.pdbx_description
1 polymer ?
#
loop_
_entity_poly.entity_id
_entity_poly.type
_entity_poly.pdbx_seq_one_letter_code
_entity_poly.pdbx_strand_id
1 'polypeptide(L)'
;MSTTRPAVPTVPAHQRVLCPYCGEVSADPRRCDVCRGHFDPLSRQASQNAMGPWFIRDDSNPWRPGCSIETLRELIRRGKVTRDTVIRGPGTKQFWNFAGRTPSVANLLGLCHNCRAAVKPDDYSCKACGAHFSPDPDRQHLGLAPVHLLPGDASPEIVAAASLETPGPAPVPVALTTGAKAEVMVPAAAATLPAATTSRTPSAAAPPPEASEQAGRSLAPWLIGVTVAVLIGMGVVIALVLTDRLSIPWLQDQPAATGSESSVPAPHADSPAQQPGEPTPNEPPHAPAAGEPGPTSEVTPSVNRPDFELILQPLLDADPFSEQTILDKIEELRRAHPERKGELDAWTEAAKTKAQRLRLRGIP
;
A
#
# COMPACT_ATOMS: atom_id res chain seq x y z
N MET A 1 -37.85 28.03 -48.84
CA MET A 1 -37.31 28.56 -47.57
C MET A 1 -36.26 27.58 -47.10
N SER A 2 -34.98 27.94 -47.23
CA SER A 2 -33.85 27.04 -46.89
C SER A 2 -33.54 27.18 -45.40
N THR A 3 -33.76 26.10 -44.65
CA THR A 3 -33.50 26.06 -43.20
C THR A 3 -32.00 25.91 -42.97
N THR A 4 -31.32 27.01 -42.65
CA THR A 4 -29.90 27.02 -42.30
C THR A 4 -29.70 26.25 -40.99
N ARG A 5 -29.00 25.11 -41.05
CA ARG A 5 -28.67 24.31 -39.86
C ARG A 5 -27.68 25.11 -39.00
N PRO A 6 -27.97 25.36 -37.71
CA PRO A 6 -27.07 26.11 -36.83
C PRO A 6 -25.73 25.37 -36.73
N ALA A 7 -24.64 26.13 -36.78
CA ALA A 7 -23.28 25.59 -36.67
C ALA A 7 -23.15 24.80 -35.36
N VAL A 8 -22.63 23.57 -35.45
CA VAL A 8 -22.33 22.75 -34.27
C VAL A 8 -21.27 23.50 -33.47
N PRO A 9 -21.51 23.81 -32.18
CA PRO A 9 -20.54 24.51 -31.36
C PRO A 9 -19.26 23.67 -31.31
N THR A 10 -18.16 24.24 -31.82
CA THR A 10 -16.83 23.65 -31.72
C THR A 10 -16.52 23.46 -30.24
N VAL A 11 -16.49 22.21 -29.78
CA VAL A 11 -16.13 21.89 -28.40
C VAL A 11 -14.71 22.43 -28.17
N PRO A 12 -14.49 23.31 -27.18
CA PRO A 12 -13.17 23.86 -26.92
C PRO A 12 -12.17 22.72 -26.70
N ALA A 13 -10.98 22.87 -27.29
CA ALA A 13 -9.90 21.90 -27.17
C ALA A 13 -9.73 21.46 -25.70
N HIS A 14 -9.67 20.14 -25.47
CA HIS A 14 -9.65 19.54 -24.14
C HIS A 14 -8.63 20.25 -23.24
N GLN A 15 -9.15 20.93 -22.22
CA GLN A 15 -8.32 21.60 -21.24
C GLN A 15 -7.52 20.53 -20.50
N ARG A 16 -6.19 20.54 -20.69
CA ARG A 16 -5.29 19.66 -19.95
C ARG A 16 -5.36 20.02 -18.47
N VAL A 17 -5.54 19.02 -17.61
CA VAL A 17 -5.66 19.22 -16.16
C VAL A 17 -4.49 18.54 -15.46
N LEU A 18 -3.80 19.27 -14.58
CA LEU A 18 -2.75 18.70 -13.75
C LEU A 18 -3.35 17.82 -12.65
N CYS A 19 -2.89 16.57 -12.56
CA CYS A 19 -3.33 15.64 -11.52
C CYS A 19 -2.81 16.07 -10.14
N PRO A 20 -3.68 16.32 -9.15
CA PRO A 20 -3.26 16.73 -7.81
C PRO A 20 -2.60 15.60 -7.01
N TYR A 21 -2.63 14.36 -7.50
CA TYR A 21 -2.14 13.18 -6.80
C TYR A 21 -0.72 12.78 -7.22
N CYS A 22 -0.43 12.76 -8.52
CA CYS A 22 0.87 12.30 -9.03
C CYS A 22 1.61 13.37 -9.83
N GLY A 23 1.04 14.57 -10.01
CA GLY A 23 1.65 15.66 -10.77
C GLY A 23 1.63 15.49 -12.29
N GLU A 24 1.05 14.41 -12.81
CA GLU A 24 0.98 14.18 -14.26
C GLU A 24 -0.13 14.98 -14.93
N VAL A 25 0.08 15.37 -16.19
CA VAL A 25 -0.91 16.11 -16.96
C VAL A 25 -1.90 15.13 -17.60
N SER A 26 -3.17 15.24 -17.23
CA SER A 26 -4.26 14.40 -17.74
C SER A 26 -4.99 15.08 -18.90
N ALA A 27 -5.40 14.30 -19.89
CA ALA A 27 -6.32 14.75 -20.94
C ALA A 27 -7.78 14.71 -20.46
N ASP A 28 -8.10 13.80 -19.54
CA ASP A 28 -9.44 13.69 -18.93
C ASP A 28 -9.56 14.62 -17.70
N PRO A 29 -10.52 15.57 -17.68
CA PRO A 29 -10.76 16.44 -16.52
C PRO A 29 -11.46 15.74 -15.34
N ARG A 30 -11.84 14.46 -15.46
CA ARG A 30 -12.50 13.69 -14.40
C ARG A 30 -11.56 12.72 -13.70
N ARG A 31 -10.49 12.28 -14.34
CA ARG A 31 -9.58 11.24 -13.83
C ARG A 31 -8.18 11.41 -14.40
N CYS A 32 -7.17 11.00 -13.65
CA CYS A 32 -5.79 10.93 -14.15
C CYS A 32 -5.57 9.73 -15.08
N ASP A 33 -4.92 9.95 -16.22
CA ASP A 33 -4.54 8.89 -17.15
C ASP A 33 -3.49 7.92 -16.58
N VAL A 34 -2.61 8.42 -15.70
CA VAL A 34 -1.50 7.67 -15.12
C VAL A 34 -1.90 6.98 -13.81
N CYS A 35 -2.16 7.74 -12.74
CA CYS A 35 -2.44 7.17 -11.43
C CYS A 35 -3.90 6.74 -11.24
N ARG A 36 -4.77 7.02 -12.23
CA ARG A 36 -6.19 6.66 -12.21
C ARG A 36 -7.01 7.29 -11.07
N GLY A 37 -6.48 8.29 -10.36
CA GLY A 37 -7.20 9.04 -9.33
C GLY A 37 -8.31 9.91 -9.91
N HIS A 38 -9.48 9.96 -9.24
CA HIS A 38 -10.64 10.76 -9.64
C HIS A 38 -10.49 12.21 -9.17
N PHE A 39 -10.84 13.19 -10.01
CA PHE A 39 -10.65 14.62 -9.71
C PHE A 39 -11.83 15.26 -8.98
N ASP A 40 -12.81 14.48 -8.55
CA ASP A 40 -13.97 14.97 -7.81
C ASP A 40 -13.58 15.48 -6.40
N PRO A 41 -14.37 16.40 -5.81
CA PRO A 41 -14.06 16.99 -4.51
C PRO A 41 -13.93 15.97 -3.37
N LEU A 42 -14.72 14.88 -3.38
CA LEU A 42 -14.68 13.86 -2.34
C LEU A 42 -13.38 13.06 -2.40
N SER A 43 -12.96 12.66 -3.60
CA SER A 43 -11.68 11.97 -3.83
C SER A 43 -10.49 12.84 -3.42
N ARG A 44 -10.56 14.16 -3.67
CA ARG A 44 -9.55 15.12 -3.19
C ARG A 44 -9.53 15.22 -1.67
N GLN A 45 -10.68 15.36 -1.03
CA GLN A 45 -10.78 15.40 0.42
C GLN A 45 -10.28 14.10 1.07
N ALA A 46 -10.65 12.95 0.50
CA ALA A 46 -10.19 11.64 0.94
C ALA A 46 -8.67 11.52 0.87
N SER A 47 -8.09 11.94 -0.25
CA SER A 47 -6.64 11.97 -0.42
C SER A 47 -5.99 12.92 0.57
N GLN A 48 -6.55 14.10 0.79
CA GLN A 48 -6.04 15.07 1.77
C GLN A 48 -6.11 14.54 3.20
N ASN A 49 -7.18 13.83 3.57
CA ASN A 49 -7.31 13.15 4.86
C ASN A 49 -6.23 12.08 5.03
N ALA A 50 -5.96 11.32 3.96
CA ALA A 50 -4.94 10.28 3.95
C ALA A 50 -3.52 10.85 3.90
N MET A 51 -3.33 12.12 3.52
CA MET A 51 -2.00 12.75 3.52
C MET A 51 -1.42 12.83 4.92
N GLY A 52 -0.12 12.57 5.00
CA GLY A 52 0.63 12.64 6.24
C GLY A 52 2.14 12.63 6.00
N PRO A 53 2.94 12.54 7.07
CA PRO A 53 4.38 12.75 6.99
C PRO A 53 5.14 11.51 6.49
N TRP A 54 4.46 10.38 6.25
CA TRP A 54 5.10 9.13 5.86
C TRP A 54 5.14 8.97 4.35
N PHE A 55 6.31 8.69 3.77
CA PHE A 55 6.43 8.38 2.36
C PHE A 55 6.92 6.95 2.17
N ILE A 56 6.33 6.27 1.19
CA ILE A 56 6.74 4.93 0.77
C ILE A 56 7.48 5.10 -0.54
N ARG A 57 8.68 4.52 -0.65
CA ARG A 57 9.41 4.50 -1.90
C ARG A 57 8.72 3.54 -2.86
N ASP A 58 8.15 4.08 -3.91
CA ASP A 58 7.52 3.34 -5.00
C ASP A 58 8.12 3.85 -6.32
N ASP A 59 8.98 3.04 -6.94
CA ASP A 59 9.66 3.43 -8.18
C ASP A 59 8.67 3.59 -9.35
N SER A 60 7.48 2.96 -9.28
CA SER A 60 6.42 3.11 -10.28
C SER A 60 5.61 4.41 -10.10
N ASN A 61 5.63 4.98 -8.89
CA ASN A 61 4.91 6.22 -8.58
C ASN A 61 5.76 7.10 -7.63
N PRO A 62 6.88 7.67 -8.13
CA PRO A 62 7.84 8.40 -7.29
C PRO A 62 7.26 9.68 -6.67
N TRP A 63 6.20 10.20 -7.26
CA TRP A 63 5.55 11.46 -6.87
C TRP A 63 4.31 11.26 -5.99
N ARG A 64 4.09 10.06 -5.43
CA ARG A 64 2.96 9.85 -4.50
C ARG A 64 3.08 10.81 -3.32
N PRO A 65 1.95 11.40 -2.88
CA PRO A 65 1.96 12.20 -1.67
C PRO A 65 2.30 11.29 -0.48
N GLY A 66 2.80 11.90 0.58
CA GLY A 66 2.93 11.21 1.86
C GLY A 66 1.57 10.74 2.36
N CYS A 67 1.58 9.76 3.26
CA CYS A 67 0.41 9.15 3.87
C CYS A 67 0.44 9.28 5.40
N SER A 68 -0.72 9.15 6.04
CA SER A 68 -0.86 9.14 7.49
C SER A 68 -0.37 7.81 8.09
N ILE A 69 -0.09 7.80 9.40
CA ILE A 69 0.31 6.56 10.09
C ILE A 69 -0.83 5.52 10.11
N GLU A 70 -2.08 5.96 10.11
CA GLU A 70 -3.27 5.10 10.00
C GLU A 70 -3.34 4.44 8.62
N THR A 71 -3.08 5.21 7.56
CA THR A 71 -2.99 4.68 6.19
C THR A 71 -1.85 3.68 6.09
N LEU A 72 -0.70 3.98 6.69
CA LEU A 72 0.44 3.07 6.72
C LEU A 72 0.12 1.76 7.47
N ARG A 73 -0.59 1.84 8.61
CA ARG A 73 -1.08 0.66 9.35
C ARG A 73 -2.00 -0.21 8.50
N GLU A 74 -2.91 0.40 7.75
CA GLU A 74 -3.81 -0.32 6.83
C GLU A 74 -3.02 -1.04 5.74
N LEU A 75 -2.04 -0.36 5.12
CA LEU A 75 -1.17 -0.95 4.10
C LEU A 75 -0.34 -2.11 4.64
N ILE A 76 0.14 -2.02 5.88
CA ILE A 76 0.83 -3.12 6.58
C ILE A 76 -0.11 -4.29 6.80
N ARG A 77 -1.34 -4.04 7.29
CA ARG A 77 -2.35 -5.09 7.51
C ARG A 77 -2.71 -5.83 6.22
N ARG A 78 -2.77 -5.10 5.10
CA ARG A 78 -3.00 -5.67 3.76
C ARG A 78 -1.76 -6.35 3.16
N GLY A 79 -0.61 -6.30 3.84
CA GLY A 79 0.65 -6.86 3.36
C GLY A 79 1.28 -6.09 2.18
N LYS A 80 0.81 -4.87 1.88
CA LYS A 80 1.39 -4.02 0.83
C LYS A 80 2.68 -3.33 1.29
N VAL A 81 2.84 -3.15 2.60
CA VAL A 81 4.10 -2.71 3.22
C VAL A 81 4.68 -3.88 4.00
N THR A 82 5.87 -4.31 3.59
CA THR A 82 6.61 -5.42 4.18
C THR A 82 7.81 -4.89 4.97
N ARG A 83 8.57 -5.78 5.62
CA ARG A 83 9.77 -5.45 6.40
C ARG A 83 10.85 -4.75 5.56
N ASP A 84 10.94 -5.11 4.29
CA ASP A 84 11.96 -4.63 3.34
C ASP A 84 11.47 -3.43 2.51
N THR A 85 10.23 -2.99 2.73
CA THR A 85 9.73 -1.76 2.10
C THR A 85 10.52 -0.56 2.61
N VAL A 86 10.98 0.30 1.71
CA VAL A 86 11.74 1.51 2.06
C VAL A 86 10.76 2.67 2.30
N ILE A 87 10.84 3.29 3.47
CA ILE A 87 9.96 4.38 3.90
C ILE A 87 10.76 5.53 4.51
N ARG A 88 10.17 6.72 4.59
CA ARG A 88 10.66 7.87 5.37
C ARG A 88 9.52 8.52 6.15
N GLY A 89 9.80 9.15 7.27
CA GLY A 89 8.81 9.89 8.05
C GLY A 89 9.37 10.47 9.36
N PRO A 90 8.51 10.87 10.31
CA PRO A 90 8.94 11.50 11.57
C PRO A 90 9.88 10.61 12.38
N GLY A 91 9.54 9.32 12.51
CA GLY A 91 10.35 8.33 13.23
C GLY A 91 11.73 8.04 12.61
N THR A 92 11.95 8.41 11.34
CA THR A 92 13.25 8.23 10.66
C THR A 92 14.07 9.52 10.58
N LYS A 93 13.63 10.61 11.23
CA LYS A 93 14.21 11.96 11.06
C LYS A 93 14.26 12.38 9.59
N GLN A 94 13.22 12.01 8.83
CA GLN A 94 13.09 12.25 7.38
C GLN A 94 14.10 11.51 6.47
N PHE A 95 14.95 10.64 7.01
CA PHE A 95 15.81 9.77 6.19
C PHE A 95 15.05 8.54 5.68
N TRP A 96 15.47 8.00 4.53
CA TRP A 96 14.98 6.72 4.03
C TRP A 96 15.51 5.57 4.89
N ASN A 97 14.62 4.66 5.29
CA ASN A 97 14.96 3.49 6.08
C ASN A 97 14.04 2.32 5.71
N PHE A 98 14.47 1.09 5.98
CA PHE A 98 13.60 -0.08 5.84
C PHE A 98 12.51 -0.06 6.91
N ALA A 99 11.26 -0.38 6.54
CA ALA A 99 10.11 -0.33 7.43
C ALA A 99 10.29 -1.19 8.68
N GLY A 100 10.94 -2.36 8.55
CA GLY A 100 11.27 -3.21 9.69
C GLY A 100 12.22 -2.54 10.70
N ARG A 101 12.99 -1.51 10.30
CA ARG A 101 13.96 -0.77 11.13
C ARG A 101 13.46 0.58 11.63
N THR A 102 12.26 0.98 11.23
CA THR A 102 11.73 2.30 11.51
C THR A 102 10.98 2.30 12.85
N PRO A 103 11.31 3.24 13.77
CA PRO A 103 10.54 3.44 15.00
C PRO A 103 9.04 3.60 14.72
N SER A 104 8.22 3.01 15.59
CA SER A 104 6.74 3.04 15.52
C SER A 104 6.09 2.30 14.33
N VAL A 105 6.88 1.89 13.33
CA VAL A 105 6.43 1.08 12.19
C VAL A 105 6.86 -0.38 12.32
N ALA A 106 8.08 -0.62 12.82
CA ALA A 106 8.61 -1.98 12.97
C ALA A 106 7.73 -2.88 13.85
N ASN A 107 7.16 -2.34 14.94
CA ASN A 107 6.31 -3.10 15.85
C ASN A 107 5.01 -3.55 15.16
N LEU A 108 4.47 -2.74 14.24
CA LEU A 108 3.32 -3.11 13.40
C LEU A 108 3.63 -4.29 12.48
N LEU A 109 4.91 -4.49 12.12
CA LEU A 109 5.42 -5.61 11.34
C LEU A 109 5.89 -6.79 12.22
N GLY A 110 5.60 -6.72 13.52
CA GLY A 110 5.92 -7.74 14.53
C GLY A 110 7.37 -7.76 15.00
N LEU A 111 8.14 -6.68 14.80
CA LEU A 111 9.56 -6.61 15.14
C LEU A 111 9.92 -5.37 15.96
N CYS A 112 10.87 -5.51 16.89
CA CYS A 112 11.46 -4.36 17.56
C CYS A 112 12.38 -3.58 16.59
N HIS A 113 12.20 -2.27 16.49
CA HIS A 113 13.03 -1.41 15.63
C HIS A 113 14.51 -1.40 16.06
N ASN A 114 14.80 -1.59 17.35
CA ASN A 114 16.14 -1.56 17.91
C ASN A 114 16.81 -2.95 17.86
N CYS A 115 16.30 -3.93 18.62
CA CYS A 115 16.95 -5.23 18.79
C CYS A 115 16.43 -6.35 17.87
N ARG A 116 15.43 -6.10 17.02
CA ARG A 116 14.81 -7.09 16.11
C ARG A 116 14.06 -8.25 16.76
N ALA A 117 13.92 -8.27 18.09
CA ALA A 117 13.09 -9.26 18.75
C ALA A 117 11.64 -9.21 18.26
N ALA A 118 10.96 -10.35 18.22
CA ALA A 118 9.54 -10.40 17.90
C ALA A 118 8.73 -9.66 18.98
N VAL A 119 7.82 -8.80 18.55
CA VAL A 119 6.91 -8.02 19.43
C VAL A 119 5.51 -8.07 18.87
N LYS A 120 4.50 -7.89 19.72
CA LYS A 120 3.12 -7.75 19.25
C LYS A 120 2.91 -6.32 18.74
N PRO A 121 2.05 -6.11 17.71
CA PRO A 121 1.74 -4.77 17.21
C PRO A 121 1.20 -3.82 18.29
N ASP A 122 0.48 -4.36 19.27
CA ASP A 122 -0.14 -3.61 20.37
C ASP A 122 0.75 -3.46 21.62
N ASP A 123 1.99 -4.00 21.59
CA ASP A 123 2.92 -3.79 22.70
C ASP A 123 3.31 -2.29 22.76
N TYR A 124 3.40 -1.73 23.96
CA TYR A 124 3.85 -0.34 24.19
C TYR A 124 5.39 -0.21 24.16
N SER A 125 6.09 -1.28 24.51
CA SER A 125 7.55 -1.33 24.50
C SER A 125 8.07 -2.75 24.24
N CYS A 126 9.31 -2.84 23.76
CA CYS A 126 9.98 -4.11 23.54
C CYS A 126 10.40 -4.74 24.86
N LYS A 127 9.93 -5.96 25.13
CA LYS A 127 10.29 -6.72 26.35
C LYS A 127 11.78 -7.09 26.43
N ALA A 128 12.48 -7.16 25.30
CA ALA A 128 13.89 -7.56 25.25
C ALA A 128 14.86 -6.41 25.51
N CYS A 129 14.59 -5.20 24.99
CA CYS A 129 15.53 -4.07 25.09
C CYS A 129 14.91 -2.78 25.65
N GLY A 130 13.63 -2.79 26.04
CA GLY A 130 12.93 -1.62 26.59
C GLY A 130 12.58 -0.51 25.58
N ALA A 131 12.81 -0.71 24.28
CA ALA A 131 12.53 0.31 23.28
C ALA A 131 11.03 0.64 23.21
N HIS A 132 10.68 1.92 23.21
CA HIS A 132 9.29 2.40 23.26
C HIS A 132 8.65 2.48 21.87
N PHE A 133 7.34 2.23 21.77
CA PHE A 133 6.55 2.22 20.54
C PHE A 133 5.43 3.28 20.59
N SER A 134 5.77 4.57 20.70
CA SER A 134 4.78 5.64 20.51
C SER A 134 4.59 5.90 19.01
N PRO A 135 3.41 5.68 18.42
CA PRO A 135 3.11 6.36 17.16
C PRO A 135 3.14 7.87 17.40
N ASP A 136 3.77 8.61 16.50
CA ASP A 136 3.66 10.06 16.46
C ASP A 136 2.42 10.40 15.61
N PRO A 137 1.33 10.91 16.22
CA PRO A 137 0.12 11.25 15.49
C PRO A 137 0.20 12.61 14.79
N ASP A 138 1.36 13.28 14.79
CA ASP A 138 1.43 14.65 14.33
C ASP A 138 1.21 14.81 12.82
N ARG A 139 -0.04 15.12 12.49
CA ARG A 139 -0.49 15.62 11.19
C ARG A 139 -0.56 17.16 11.19
N GLN A 140 -0.60 17.80 12.35
CA GLN A 140 -0.94 19.21 12.51
C GLN A 140 0.23 20.14 12.17
N HIS A 141 1.48 19.70 12.38
CA HIS A 141 2.66 20.52 12.05
C HIS A 141 3.07 20.47 10.57
N LEU A 142 2.31 19.79 9.70
CA LEU A 142 2.59 19.68 8.26
C LEU A 142 1.85 20.71 7.40
N GLY A 143 1.07 21.60 8.01
CA GLY A 143 0.22 22.55 7.27
C GLY A 143 -0.93 21.88 6.49
N LEU A 144 -1.26 20.63 6.83
CA LEU A 144 -2.41 19.93 6.26
C LEU A 144 -3.70 20.44 6.92
N ALA A 145 -4.75 20.63 6.13
CA ALA A 145 -6.07 20.99 6.65
C ALA A 145 -6.59 19.91 7.60
N PRO A 146 -7.48 20.26 8.56
CA PRO A 146 -8.13 19.28 9.45
C PRO A 146 -8.73 18.10 8.69
N VAL A 147 -8.78 16.92 9.33
CA VAL A 147 -9.45 15.75 8.74
C VAL A 147 -10.94 16.04 8.74
N HIS A 148 -11.56 16.02 7.56
CA HIS A 148 -13.01 16.13 7.42
C HIS A 148 -13.60 14.74 7.18
N LEU A 149 -14.60 14.34 7.95
CA LEU A 149 -15.28 13.06 7.75
C LEU A 149 -15.92 13.01 6.35
N LEU A 150 -15.68 11.95 5.61
CA LEU A 150 -16.33 11.73 4.32
C LEU A 150 -17.73 11.15 4.52
N PRO A 151 -18.68 11.42 3.60
CA PRO A 151 -19.99 10.77 3.63
C PRO A 151 -19.85 9.24 3.62
N GLY A 152 -20.31 8.58 4.68
CA GLY A 152 -20.29 7.12 4.81
C GLY A 152 -19.18 6.54 5.70
N ASP A 153 -18.15 7.31 6.07
CA ASP A 153 -17.03 6.82 6.89
C ASP A 153 -17.33 6.82 8.40
N ALA A 154 -18.24 7.69 8.84
CA ALA A 154 -18.55 7.88 10.24
C ALA A 154 -19.94 7.36 10.59
N SER A 155 -20.06 6.70 11.74
CA SER A 155 -21.35 6.39 12.32
C SER A 155 -22.12 7.69 12.62
N PRO A 156 -23.46 7.69 12.59
CA PRO A 156 -24.26 8.89 12.83
C PRO A 156 -23.89 9.62 14.12
N GLU A 157 -23.47 8.88 15.15
CA GLU A 157 -23.04 9.40 16.46
C GLU A 157 -21.74 10.21 16.37
N ILE A 158 -20.77 9.75 15.57
CA ILE A 158 -19.50 10.46 15.36
C ILE A 158 -19.74 11.74 14.54
N VAL A 159 -20.62 11.68 13.54
CA VAL A 159 -21.00 12.85 12.75
C VAL A 159 -21.70 13.90 13.63
N ALA A 160 -22.58 13.45 14.54
CA ALA A 160 -23.25 14.34 15.49
C ALA A 160 -22.24 14.98 16.47
N ALA A 161 -21.29 14.21 17.01
CA ALA A 161 -20.26 14.71 17.90
C ALA A 161 -19.34 15.74 17.22
N ALA A 162 -18.85 15.45 16.01
CA ALA A 162 -18.00 16.37 15.25
C ALA A 162 -18.73 17.68 14.89
N SER A 163 -20.05 17.62 14.70
CA SER A 163 -20.87 18.81 14.44
C SER A 163 -21.04 19.70 15.67
N LEU A 164 -20.95 19.15 16.88
CA LEU A 164 -21.04 19.90 18.14
C LEU A 164 -19.71 20.58 18.52
N GLU A 165 -18.58 20.02 18.10
CA GLU A 165 -17.25 20.56 18.39
C GLU A 165 -16.82 21.71 17.47
N THR A 166 -17.56 21.97 16.39
CA THR A 166 -17.27 23.15 15.55
C THR A 166 -17.58 24.39 16.39
N PRO A 167 -16.56 25.20 16.79
CA PRO A 167 -16.82 26.43 17.52
C PRO A 167 -17.76 27.25 16.65
N GLY A 168 -18.96 27.52 17.16
CA GLY A 168 -19.95 28.32 16.44
C GLY A 168 -19.27 29.57 15.88
N PRO A 169 -19.61 30.00 14.66
CA PRO A 169 -18.95 31.14 14.02
C PRO A 169 -18.88 32.26 15.05
N ALA A 170 -17.67 32.67 15.41
CA ALA A 170 -17.45 33.75 16.36
C ALA A 170 -18.39 34.88 15.93
N PRO A 171 -19.26 35.41 16.83
CA PRO A 171 -20.30 36.34 16.46
C PRO A 171 -19.64 37.43 15.64
N VAL A 172 -19.96 37.45 14.34
CA VAL A 172 -19.41 38.45 13.43
C VAL A 172 -19.79 39.76 14.09
N PRO A 173 -18.82 40.58 14.54
CA PRO A 173 -19.17 41.84 15.16
C PRO A 173 -19.99 42.57 14.11
N VAL A 174 -21.27 42.77 14.41
CA VAL A 174 -22.18 43.53 13.58
C VAL A 174 -21.54 44.89 13.48
N ALA A 175 -20.82 45.13 12.38
CA ALA A 175 -20.19 46.40 12.11
C ALA A 175 -21.34 47.39 11.99
N LEU A 176 -21.58 48.09 13.09
CA LEU A 176 -22.50 49.20 13.17
C LEU A 176 -21.97 50.22 12.16
N THR A 177 -22.62 50.30 11.00
CA THR A 177 -22.32 51.27 9.95
C THR A 177 -22.70 52.67 10.45
N THR A 178 -21.89 53.24 11.32
CA THR A 178 -21.88 54.68 11.56
C THR A 178 -20.94 55.30 10.54
N GLY A 179 -21.54 55.95 9.54
CA GLY A 179 -20.81 56.79 8.60
C GLY A 179 -20.04 57.87 9.35
N ALA A 180 -18.72 57.81 9.31
CA ALA A 180 -17.85 58.88 9.73
C ALA A 180 -16.74 59.06 8.69
N LYS A 181 -16.77 60.27 8.16
CA LYS A 181 -15.91 60.91 7.18
C LYS A 181 -14.43 60.79 7.58
N ALA A 182 -13.60 60.63 6.54
CA ALA A 182 -12.14 60.56 6.58
C ALA A 182 -11.48 61.63 7.45
N GLU A 183 -10.45 61.23 8.18
CA GLU A 183 -9.25 62.07 8.33
C GLU A 183 -8.00 61.19 8.50
N VAL A 184 -7.01 61.50 7.68
CA VAL A 184 -5.69 60.88 7.59
C VAL A 184 -4.86 61.35 8.77
N MET A 185 -4.25 60.42 9.52
CA MET A 185 -3.10 60.78 10.35
C MET A 185 -2.12 59.62 10.50
N VAL A 186 -0.94 59.83 9.94
CA VAL A 186 0.30 59.08 10.17
C VAL A 186 0.80 59.44 11.58
N PRO A 187 1.43 58.52 12.31
CA PRO A 187 2.81 58.80 12.66
C PRO A 187 3.74 57.57 12.59
N ALA A 188 4.92 57.86 12.09
CA ALA A 188 6.14 57.13 12.33
C ALA A 188 6.56 57.28 13.80
N ALA A 189 7.02 56.20 14.44
CA ALA A 189 7.94 56.28 15.56
C ALA A 189 8.69 54.96 15.76
N ALA A 190 10.00 55.05 15.64
CA ALA A 190 10.97 54.06 16.07
C ALA A 190 11.00 53.94 17.60
N ALA A 191 11.24 52.73 18.13
CA ALA A 191 11.94 52.49 19.39
C ALA A 191 12.23 50.98 19.52
N THR A 192 13.49 50.55 19.44
CA THR A 192 14.38 50.30 20.59
C THR A 192 14.25 48.88 21.13
N LEU A 193 15.24 48.05 20.78
CA LEU A 193 15.56 46.79 21.46
C LEU A 193 16.03 47.06 22.89
N PRO A 194 15.66 46.22 23.85
CA PRO A 194 16.56 45.88 24.93
C PRO A 194 16.90 44.39 24.92
N ALA A 195 18.21 44.15 24.94
CA ALA A 195 18.79 42.94 25.48
C ALA A 195 18.45 42.83 26.98
N ALA A 196 18.21 41.61 27.44
CA ALA A 196 19.02 40.94 28.47
C ALA A 196 18.21 40.03 29.43
N THR A 197 18.89 38.96 29.83
CA THR A 197 18.85 38.34 31.16
C THR A 197 17.78 37.27 31.43
N THR A 198 18.23 36.02 31.25
CA THR A 198 18.11 34.88 32.17
C THR A 198 17.23 35.07 33.42
N SER A 199 16.20 34.24 33.53
CA SER A 199 15.66 33.79 34.83
C SER A 199 15.45 32.28 34.79
N ARG A 200 16.32 31.59 35.53
CA ARG A 200 16.32 30.15 35.79
C ARG A 200 15.41 29.94 36.99
N THR A 201 14.23 29.37 36.78
CA THR A 201 13.29 29.01 37.86
C THR A 201 13.48 27.54 38.23
N PRO A 202 13.85 27.20 39.48
CA PRO A 202 13.72 25.82 39.97
C PRO A 202 12.24 25.55 40.26
N SER A 203 11.60 24.76 39.40
CA SER A 203 10.23 24.29 39.61
C SER A 203 10.21 23.30 40.77
N ALA A 204 9.57 23.73 41.84
CA ALA A 204 9.28 22.98 43.04
C ALA A 204 8.43 21.73 42.73
N ALA A 205 8.65 20.73 43.58
CA ALA A 205 7.96 19.45 43.63
C ALA A 205 6.45 19.58 43.83
N ALA A 206 5.70 18.69 43.19
CA ALA A 206 4.30 18.36 43.47
C ALA A 206 4.03 16.90 42.99
N PRO A 207 2.92 16.25 43.40
CA PRO A 207 2.86 15.19 44.40
C PRO A 207 2.77 13.77 43.78
N PRO A 208 2.79 12.69 44.59
CA PRO A 208 2.68 11.32 44.09
C PRO A 208 1.30 11.05 43.44
N PRO A 209 1.24 10.16 42.42
CA PRO A 209 -0.02 9.79 41.79
C PRO A 209 -0.86 8.92 42.74
N GLU A 210 -2.07 9.39 43.02
CA GLU A 210 -3.11 8.60 43.67
C GLU A 210 -3.48 7.40 42.78
N ALA A 211 -3.42 6.21 43.38
CA ALA A 211 -3.80 4.95 42.76
C ALA A 211 -5.32 4.95 42.51
N SER A 212 -5.71 5.03 41.24
CA SER A 212 -7.08 4.75 40.80
C SER A 212 -7.29 3.23 40.71
N GLU A 213 -7.59 2.60 41.84
CA GLU A 213 -8.29 1.32 41.88
C GLU A 213 -9.74 1.54 41.44
N GLN A 214 -10.02 1.45 40.14
CA GLN A 214 -11.39 1.36 39.64
C GLN A 214 -11.56 0.20 38.66
N ALA A 215 -12.24 -0.82 39.20
CA ALA A 215 -13.28 -1.58 38.54
C ALA A 215 -12.87 -2.45 37.34
N GLY A 216 -12.06 -3.47 37.61
CA GLY A 216 -12.01 -4.68 36.80
C GLY A 216 -13.34 -5.46 36.88
N ARG A 217 -14.36 -5.04 36.13
CA ARG A 217 -15.47 -5.94 35.75
C ARG A 217 -14.88 -6.97 34.79
N SER A 218 -14.49 -8.13 35.33
CA SER A 218 -13.91 -9.22 34.56
C SER A 218 -14.88 -9.64 33.46
N LEU A 219 -14.48 -9.50 32.19
CA LEU A 219 -15.14 -10.06 31.00
C LEU A 219 -15.09 -11.60 30.93
N ALA A 220 -14.56 -12.25 31.98
CA ALA A 220 -14.39 -13.69 32.08
C ALA A 220 -15.67 -14.54 31.89
N PRO A 221 -16.88 -14.16 32.38
CA PRO A 221 -18.05 -15.02 32.21
C PRO A 221 -18.59 -15.03 30.77
N TRP A 222 -18.30 -14.00 29.96
CA TRP A 222 -18.78 -13.93 28.57
C TRP A 222 -17.97 -14.86 27.64
N LEU A 223 -16.66 -15.00 27.88
CA LEU A 223 -15.79 -15.89 27.10
C LEU A 223 -16.12 -17.38 27.31
N ILE A 224 -16.61 -17.75 28.51
CA ILE A 224 -17.03 -19.13 28.79
C ILE A 224 -18.33 -19.48 28.03
N GLY A 225 -19.28 -18.53 27.92
CA GLY A 225 -20.51 -18.75 27.17
C GLY A 225 -20.28 -19.01 25.68
N VAL A 226 -19.37 -18.24 25.06
CA VAL A 226 -19.07 -18.37 23.62
C VAL A 226 -18.36 -19.69 23.30
N THR A 227 -17.41 -20.12 24.15
CA THR A 227 -16.68 -21.38 23.93
C THR A 227 -17.60 -22.60 24.05
N VAL A 228 -18.53 -22.62 25.01
CA VAL A 228 -19.51 -23.71 25.14
C VAL A 228 -20.44 -23.78 23.93
N ALA A 229 -20.93 -22.64 23.43
CA ALA A 229 -21.81 -22.61 22.24
C ALA A 229 -21.11 -23.16 20.98
N VAL A 230 -19.83 -22.82 20.77
CA VAL A 230 -19.05 -23.31 19.63
C VAL A 230 -18.83 -24.83 19.72
N LEU A 231 -18.50 -25.36 20.91
CA LEU A 231 -18.30 -26.79 21.10
C LEU A 231 -19.60 -27.59 20.88
N ILE A 232 -20.74 -27.08 21.32
CA ILE A 232 -22.05 -27.70 21.06
C ILE A 232 -22.35 -27.68 19.56
N GLY A 233 -22.15 -26.56 18.88
CA GLY A 233 -22.34 -26.44 17.43
C GLY A 233 -21.48 -27.43 16.65
N MET A 234 -20.20 -27.56 17.02
CA MET A 234 -19.27 -28.50 16.38
C MET A 234 -19.66 -29.96 16.64
N GLY A 235 -20.14 -30.29 17.84
CA GLY A 235 -20.66 -31.62 18.18
C GLY A 235 -21.88 -32.01 17.34
N VAL A 236 -22.81 -31.08 17.11
CA VAL A 236 -23.99 -31.31 16.26
C VAL A 236 -23.58 -31.58 14.81
N VAL A 237 -22.63 -30.81 14.26
CA VAL A 237 -22.11 -31.03 12.90
C VAL A 237 -21.46 -32.41 12.79
N ILE A 238 -20.60 -32.79 13.75
CA ILE A 238 -19.96 -34.12 13.77
C ILE A 238 -21.01 -35.24 13.84
N ALA A 239 -22.03 -35.10 14.69
CA ALA A 239 -23.10 -36.09 14.82
C ALA A 239 -23.92 -36.21 13.53
N LEU A 240 -24.18 -35.10 12.82
CA LEU A 240 -24.90 -35.13 11.54
C LEU A 240 -24.07 -35.73 10.40
N VAL A 241 -22.75 -35.56 10.43
CA VAL A 241 -21.82 -36.22 9.48
C VAL A 241 -21.76 -37.73 9.76
N LEU A 242 -21.64 -38.15 11.03
CA LEU A 242 -21.59 -39.56 11.41
C LEU A 242 -22.90 -40.32 11.18
N THR A 243 -24.03 -39.62 11.07
CA THR A 243 -25.35 -40.23 10.80
C THR A 243 -25.74 -40.19 9.32
N ASP A 244 -24.82 -39.83 8.42
CA ASP A 244 -25.05 -39.70 6.96
C ASP A 244 -26.20 -38.75 6.60
N ARG A 245 -26.59 -37.86 7.51
CA ARG A 245 -27.65 -36.86 7.29
C ARG A 245 -27.14 -35.60 6.59
N LEU A 246 -25.83 -35.45 6.47
CA LEU A 246 -25.15 -34.31 5.86
C LEU A 246 -24.19 -34.83 4.77
N SER A 247 -24.72 -35.01 3.55
CA SER A 247 -23.87 -35.26 2.38
C SER A 247 -23.20 -33.94 1.97
N ILE A 248 -21.88 -33.85 2.19
CA ILE A 248 -21.07 -32.71 1.77
C ILE A 248 -20.40 -33.08 0.44
N PRO A 249 -20.94 -32.63 -0.72
CA PRO A 249 -20.57 -33.16 -2.04
C PRO A 249 -19.13 -32.86 -2.47
N TRP A 250 -18.38 -32.00 -1.78
CA TRP A 250 -16.99 -31.66 -2.14
C TRP A 250 -15.93 -32.50 -1.40
N LEU A 251 -16.30 -33.31 -0.41
CA LEU A 251 -15.33 -34.12 0.36
C LEU A 251 -15.02 -35.49 -0.28
N GLN A 252 -15.77 -35.88 -1.31
CA GLN A 252 -15.64 -37.20 -1.96
C GLN A 252 -14.64 -37.22 -3.13
N ASP A 253 -14.11 -36.07 -3.56
CA ASP A 253 -13.11 -35.98 -4.63
C ASP A 253 -11.67 -35.99 -4.07
N GLN A 254 -11.32 -36.98 -3.25
CA GLN A 254 -9.91 -37.35 -3.06
C GLN A 254 -9.60 -38.60 -3.89
N PRO A 255 -8.85 -38.48 -5.00
CA PRO A 255 -8.36 -39.65 -5.71
C PRO A 255 -7.38 -40.41 -4.80
N ALA A 256 -7.62 -41.70 -4.67
CA ALA A 256 -6.76 -42.62 -3.93
C ALA A 256 -5.30 -42.50 -4.42
N ALA A 257 -4.40 -42.06 -3.54
CA ALA A 257 -2.98 -42.01 -3.81
C ALA A 257 -2.42 -43.44 -3.91
N THR A 258 -2.29 -43.95 -5.13
CA THR A 258 -1.43 -45.09 -5.44
C THR A 258 0.02 -44.67 -5.22
N GLY A 259 0.68 -45.34 -4.28
CA GLY A 259 2.09 -45.16 -3.97
C GLY A 259 2.98 -45.43 -5.19
N SER A 260 3.96 -44.57 -5.39
CA SER A 260 5.13 -44.84 -6.22
C SER A 260 6.36 -44.50 -5.39
N GLU A 261 7.08 -45.55 -4.99
CA GLU A 261 8.45 -45.49 -4.49
C GLU A 261 9.33 -44.79 -5.53
N SER A 262 9.94 -43.67 -5.15
CA SER A 262 11.01 -43.04 -5.92
C SER A 262 12.30 -43.18 -5.15
N SER A 263 13.15 -44.08 -5.62
CA SER A 263 14.52 -44.32 -5.19
C SER A 263 15.39 -43.07 -5.41
N VAL A 264 16.08 -42.65 -4.34
CA VAL A 264 17.07 -41.56 -4.31
C VAL A 264 18.46 -42.12 -4.65
N PRO A 265 19.23 -41.54 -5.59
CA PRO A 265 20.67 -41.75 -5.65
C PRO A 265 21.45 -40.65 -4.90
N ALA A 266 22.54 -41.09 -4.29
CA ALA A 266 23.44 -40.33 -3.41
C ALA A 266 24.18 -39.16 -4.11
N PRO A 267 24.69 -38.17 -3.34
CA PRO A 267 25.40 -37.02 -3.90
C PRO A 267 26.89 -37.33 -4.11
N HIS A 268 27.38 -37.02 -5.31
CA HIS A 268 28.82 -36.91 -5.58
C HIS A 268 29.33 -35.55 -5.13
N ALA A 269 30.31 -35.58 -4.23
CA ALA A 269 31.22 -34.49 -3.93
C ALA A 269 32.25 -34.35 -5.06
N ASP A 270 32.63 -33.12 -5.36
CA ASP A 270 33.98 -32.64 -5.74
C ASP A 270 33.88 -31.48 -6.74
N SER A 271 34.23 -30.27 -6.30
CA SER A 271 35.24 -29.46 -7.00
C SER A 271 35.50 -28.10 -6.35
N PRO A 272 36.71 -27.54 -6.53
CA PRO A 272 37.38 -26.71 -5.54
C PRO A 272 37.39 -25.21 -5.85
N ALA A 273 37.79 -24.49 -4.81
CA ALA A 273 38.07 -23.07 -4.69
C ALA A 273 38.66 -22.38 -5.93
N GLN A 274 38.05 -21.26 -6.32
CA GLN A 274 38.60 -20.28 -7.25
C GLN A 274 39.04 -19.04 -6.45
N GLN A 275 40.33 -18.74 -6.51
CA GLN A 275 40.95 -17.51 -6.00
C GLN A 275 40.63 -16.30 -6.90
N PRO A 276 40.64 -15.07 -6.36
CA PRO A 276 40.41 -13.85 -7.13
C PRO A 276 41.71 -13.33 -7.76
N GLY A 277 41.68 -13.08 -9.08
CA GLY A 277 42.75 -12.44 -9.82
C GLY A 277 42.57 -10.92 -9.91
N GLU A 278 43.66 -10.19 -9.65
CA GLU A 278 43.83 -8.74 -9.82
C GLU A 278 43.86 -8.29 -11.30
N PRO A 279 43.63 -7.00 -11.59
CA PRO A 279 43.53 -6.46 -12.94
C PRO A 279 44.89 -5.99 -13.49
N THR A 280 45.10 -6.13 -14.80
CA THR A 280 46.21 -5.47 -15.52
C THR A 280 45.66 -4.55 -16.62
N PRO A 281 46.30 -3.39 -16.90
CA PRO A 281 45.77 -2.37 -17.81
C PRO A 281 46.47 -2.32 -19.19
N ASN A 282 45.70 -1.84 -20.19
CA ASN A 282 46.07 -1.16 -21.44
C ASN A 282 46.87 -1.92 -22.53
N GLU A 283 46.24 -2.13 -23.70
CA GLU A 283 46.82 -1.73 -25.01
C GLU A 283 45.75 -1.62 -26.13
N PRO A 284 45.78 -0.59 -27.02
CA PRO A 284 44.80 -0.37 -28.09
C PRO A 284 45.39 -0.70 -29.51
N PRO A 285 44.78 -0.27 -30.64
CA PRO A 285 44.02 -1.10 -31.57
C PRO A 285 44.77 -1.42 -32.89
N HIS A 286 44.57 -2.63 -33.43
CA HIS A 286 44.92 -2.96 -34.82
C HIS A 286 43.73 -3.55 -35.57
N ALA A 287 43.42 -2.94 -36.71
CA ALA A 287 42.58 -3.45 -37.79
C ALA A 287 43.47 -3.64 -39.05
N PRO A 288 42.94 -4.16 -40.17
CA PRO A 288 42.28 -5.46 -40.34
C PRO A 288 43.05 -6.32 -41.36
N ALA A 289 43.00 -7.65 -41.24
CA ALA A 289 43.54 -8.57 -42.24
C ALA A 289 42.41 -9.35 -42.92
N ALA A 290 42.51 -9.42 -44.24
CA ALA A 290 41.58 -10.09 -45.16
C ALA A 290 41.91 -11.59 -45.33
N GLY A 291 40.87 -12.38 -45.63
CA GLY A 291 40.91 -13.83 -45.93
C GLY A 291 40.01 -14.59 -44.95
N GLU A 292 39.10 -15.50 -45.31
CA GLU A 292 38.83 -16.31 -46.50
C GLU A 292 37.31 -16.63 -46.56
N PRO A 293 36.74 -17.03 -47.71
CA PRO A 293 35.32 -17.38 -47.82
C PRO A 293 35.03 -18.76 -47.20
N GLY A 294 34.41 -18.76 -46.01
CA GLY A 294 33.86 -19.95 -45.36
C GLY A 294 32.54 -20.43 -45.99
N PRO A 295 32.18 -21.71 -45.78
CA PRO A 295 31.06 -22.36 -46.45
C PRO A 295 29.71 -21.71 -46.10
N THR A 296 28.88 -21.55 -47.13
CA THR A 296 27.49 -21.12 -47.07
C THR A 296 26.68 -22.06 -46.16
N SER A 297 26.58 -21.71 -44.88
CA SER A 297 25.52 -22.22 -44.00
C SER A 297 24.20 -21.66 -44.51
N GLU A 298 23.34 -22.54 -45.03
CA GLU A 298 21.92 -22.29 -45.24
C GLU A 298 21.32 -21.78 -43.92
N VAL A 299 21.15 -20.46 -43.84
CA VAL A 299 20.36 -19.82 -42.79
C VAL A 299 18.91 -20.14 -43.12
N THR A 300 18.41 -21.27 -42.60
CA THR A 300 16.96 -21.44 -42.45
C THR A 300 16.45 -20.24 -41.66
N PRO A 301 15.49 -19.46 -42.19
CA PRO A 301 14.92 -18.34 -41.46
C PRO A 301 14.32 -18.90 -40.18
N SER A 302 14.98 -18.63 -39.06
CA SER A 302 14.45 -18.85 -37.72
C SER A 302 13.20 -18.00 -37.62
N VAL A 303 12.05 -18.60 -37.97
CA VAL A 303 10.73 -17.99 -37.82
C VAL A 303 10.65 -17.52 -36.38
N ASN A 304 10.53 -16.20 -36.20
CA ASN A 304 10.43 -15.54 -34.89
C ASN A 304 9.32 -16.21 -34.09
N ARG A 305 9.70 -17.18 -33.26
CA ARG A 305 8.77 -17.95 -32.44
C ARG A 305 8.45 -17.05 -31.24
N PRO A 306 7.19 -16.64 -31.05
CA PRO A 306 6.84 -15.81 -29.92
C PRO A 306 7.13 -16.55 -28.62
N ASP A 307 7.91 -15.94 -27.74
CA ASP A 307 8.17 -16.46 -26.41
C ASP A 307 6.93 -16.19 -25.55
N PHE A 308 6.14 -17.24 -25.29
CA PHE A 308 4.91 -17.12 -24.50
C PHE A 308 5.20 -16.79 -23.04
N GLU A 309 6.39 -17.09 -22.53
CA GLU A 309 6.77 -16.75 -21.17
C GLU A 309 6.86 -15.23 -21.01
N LEU A 310 7.47 -14.53 -21.98
CA LEU A 310 7.52 -13.07 -22.01
C LEU A 310 6.15 -12.40 -22.13
N ILE A 311 5.15 -13.10 -22.69
CA ILE A 311 3.80 -12.57 -22.89
C ILE A 311 2.90 -12.86 -21.67
N LEU A 312 2.92 -14.09 -21.17
CA LEU A 312 1.99 -14.58 -20.15
C LEU A 312 2.48 -14.34 -18.73
N GLN A 313 3.80 -14.34 -18.48
CA GLN A 313 4.34 -14.13 -17.13
C GLN A 313 3.95 -12.76 -16.55
N PRO A 314 4.05 -11.63 -17.29
CA PRO A 314 3.62 -10.33 -16.77
C PRO A 314 2.11 -10.26 -16.49
N LEU A 315 1.30 -10.97 -17.30
CA LEU A 315 -0.15 -11.07 -17.10
C LEU A 315 -0.50 -11.88 -15.86
N LEU A 316 0.22 -12.97 -15.61
CA LEU A 316 0.08 -13.70 -14.36
C LEU A 316 0.51 -12.82 -13.20
N ASP A 317 1.64 -12.12 -13.26
CA ASP A 317 2.20 -11.37 -12.13
C ASP A 317 1.47 -10.07 -11.79
N ALA A 318 0.75 -9.48 -12.74
CA ALA A 318 -0.04 -8.28 -12.52
C ALA A 318 -1.32 -8.55 -11.71
N ASP A 319 -1.33 -8.15 -10.42
CA ASP A 319 -2.58 -7.80 -9.71
C ASP A 319 -3.12 -6.48 -10.32
N PRO A 320 -4.37 -6.38 -10.83
CA PRO A 320 -5.53 -7.23 -10.56
C PRO A 320 -6.20 -7.71 -11.87
N PHE A 321 -5.53 -8.53 -12.68
CA PHE A 321 -6.25 -9.12 -13.81
C PHE A 321 -7.27 -10.14 -13.31
N SER A 322 -8.50 -10.03 -13.79
CA SER A 322 -9.50 -11.07 -13.57
C SER A 322 -9.02 -12.36 -14.23
N GLU A 323 -9.22 -13.50 -13.57
CA GLU A 323 -8.94 -14.83 -14.10
C GLU A 323 -9.44 -14.98 -15.54
N GLN A 324 -10.63 -14.43 -15.82
CA GLN A 324 -11.23 -14.44 -17.15
C GLN A 324 -10.36 -13.75 -18.21
N THR A 325 -9.71 -12.62 -17.90
CA THR A 325 -8.87 -11.90 -18.86
C THR A 325 -7.64 -12.71 -19.26
N ILE A 326 -7.04 -13.43 -18.30
CA ILE A 326 -5.89 -14.30 -18.55
C ILE A 326 -6.34 -15.50 -19.39
N LEU A 327 -7.48 -16.12 -19.05
CA LEU A 327 -8.04 -17.24 -19.81
C LEU A 327 -8.41 -16.86 -21.24
N ASP A 328 -9.02 -15.69 -21.45
CA ASP A 328 -9.39 -15.18 -22.78
C ASP A 328 -8.12 -14.95 -23.63
N LYS A 329 -7.03 -14.45 -23.03
CA LYS A 329 -5.76 -14.25 -23.73
C LYS A 329 -5.09 -15.57 -24.10
N ILE A 330 -5.12 -16.56 -23.19
CA ILE A 330 -4.62 -17.91 -23.47
C ILE A 330 -5.42 -18.55 -24.62
N GLU A 331 -6.74 -18.37 -24.66
CA GLU A 331 -7.59 -18.88 -25.74
C GLU A 331 -7.32 -18.18 -27.08
N GLU A 332 -7.05 -16.87 -27.07
CA GLU A 332 -6.59 -16.13 -28.26
C GLU A 332 -5.27 -16.71 -28.79
N LEU A 333 -4.30 -16.95 -27.91
CA LEU A 333 -3.02 -17.57 -28.27
C LEU A 333 -3.19 -19.01 -28.76
N ARG A 334 -4.13 -19.77 -28.19
CA ARG A 334 -4.44 -21.15 -28.60
C ARG A 334 -5.00 -21.20 -30.02
N ARG A 335 -5.81 -20.21 -30.41
CA ARG A 335 -6.32 -20.06 -31.79
C ARG A 335 -5.22 -19.65 -32.77
N ALA A 336 -4.29 -18.80 -32.35
CA ALA A 336 -3.18 -18.35 -33.19
C ALA A 336 -2.08 -19.42 -33.36
N HIS A 337 -1.89 -20.29 -32.36
CA HIS A 337 -0.80 -21.26 -32.28
C HIS A 337 -1.27 -22.66 -31.84
N PRO A 338 -2.06 -23.36 -32.68
CA PRO A 338 -2.62 -24.67 -32.33
C PRO A 338 -1.54 -25.73 -32.05
N GLU A 339 -0.34 -25.60 -32.62
CA GLU A 339 0.80 -26.49 -32.42
C GLU A 339 1.40 -26.45 -31.00
N ARG A 340 1.07 -25.41 -30.20
CA ARG A 340 1.55 -25.24 -28.82
C ARG A 340 0.46 -25.43 -27.77
N LYS A 341 -0.62 -26.14 -28.12
CA LYS A 341 -1.74 -26.40 -27.21
C LYS A 341 -1.29 -26.94 -25.84
N GLY A 342 -0.35 -27.89 -25.81
CA GLY A 342 0.12 -28.49 -24.56
C GLY A 342 0.79 -27.49 -23.60
N GLU A 343 1.57 -26.53 -24.12
CA GLU A 343 2.18 -25.50 -23.29
C GLU A 343 1.12 -24.51 -22.77
N LEU A 344 0.18 -24.10 -23.62
CA LEU A 344 -0.91 -23.18 -23.24
C LEU A 344 -1.88 -23.82 -22.22
N ASP A 345 -2.06 -25.14 -22.25
CA ASP A 345 -2.85 -25.87 -21.26
C ASP A 345 -2.16 -25.83 -19.87
N ALA A 346 -0.83 -25.92 -19.81
CA ALA A 346 -0.08 -25.74 -18.56
C ALA A 346 -0.23 -24.31 -17.98
N TRP A 347 -0.20 -23.29 -18.83
CA TRP A 347 -0.48 -21.90 -18.42
C TRP A 347 -1.92 -21.70 -17.94
N THR A 348 -2.88 -22.40 -18.54
CA THR A 348 -4.29 -22.38 -18.11
C THR A 348 -4.42 -22.88 -16.67
N GLU A 349 -3.77 -24.01 -16.34
CA GLU A 349 -3.80 -24.57 -14.98
C GLU A 349 -3.04 -23.71 -13.97
N ALA A 350 -1.93 -23.09 -14.38
CA ALA A 350 -1.21 -22.12 -13.54
C ALA A 350 -2.08 -20.90 -13.19
N ALA A 351 -2.81 -20.35 -14.16
CA ALA A 351 -3.72 -19.22 -13.96
C ALA A 351 -4.87 -19.58 -13.00
N LYS A 352 -5.53 -20.74 -13.20
CA LYS A 352 -6.57 -21.25 -12.29
C LYS A 352 -6.05 -21.46 -10.87
N THR A 353 -4.86 -22.06 -10.73
CA THR A 353 -4.23 -22.28 -9.43
C THR A 353 -3.94 -20.97 -8.71
N LYS A 354 -3.46 -19.94 -9.43
CA LYS A 354 -3.23 -18.61 -8.87
C LYS A 354 -4.55 -17.97 -8.42
N ALA A 355 -5.59 -18.00 -9.26
CA ALA A 355 -6.91 -17.47 -8.93
C ALA A 355 -7.52 -18.17 -7.71
N GLN A 356 -7.39 -19.49 -7.59
CA GLN A 356 -7.83 -20.24 -6.41
C GLN A 356 -7.11 -19.78 -5.14
N ARG A 357 -5.79 -19.57 -5.18
CA ARG A 357 -5.04 -19.05 -4.04
C ARG A 357 -5.46 -17.63 -3.65
N LEU A 358 -5.82 -16.78 -4.61
CA LEU A 358 -6.33 -15.43 -4.35
C LEU A 358 -7.72 -15.47 -3.68
N ARG A 359 -8.63 -16.33 -4.17
CA ARG A 359 -9.94 -16.55 -3.54
C ARG A 359 -9.82 -17.05 -2.10
N LEU A 360 -8.90 -17.98 -1.83
CA LEU A 360 -8.63 -18.46 -0.46
C LEU A 360 -8.09 -17.36 0.46
N ARG A 361 -7.54 -16.27 -0.10
CA ARG A 361 -7.09 -15.08 0.65
C ARG A 361 -8.17 -14.00 0.75
N GLY A 362 -9.39 -14.26 0.26
CA GLY A 362 -10.48 -13.28 0.24
C GLY A 362 -10.25 -12.14 -0.76
N ILE A 363 -9.36 -12.33 -1.73
CA ILE A 363 -9.13 -11.39 -2.82
C ILE A 363 -10.03 -11.84 -3.98
N PRO A 364 -11.03 -11.04 -4.39
CA PRO A 364 -12.01 -11.41 -5.40
C PRO A 364 -11.40 -11.57 -6.80
#